data_AF-A0A949UYL8-F1
#
_entry.id   AF-A0A949UYL8-F1
#
_cell.length_a   1.000
_cell.length_b   1.000
_cell.length_c   1.000
_cell.angle_alpha   90.00
_cell.angle_beta   90.00
_cell.angle_gamma   90.00
#
_symmetry.space_group_name_H-M   'P 1'
#
loop_
_entity.id
_entity.type
_entity.pdbx_description
1 polymer ?
#
loop_
_entity_poly.entity_id
_entity_poly.type
_entity_poly.pdbx_seq_one_letter_code
_entity_poly.pdbx_strand_id
1 'polypeptide(L)'
;MSLQLDPRRLAMLQAMGITLWLPDTAAAPVAAANPGRTAAAMVPVPARPEAAPVADSPAASAPAAGTATTAPAAPVRPSPRRPAAAAQTVPPSAPAETAAVAAAATTWQLAPAVHLYPQAAGEGTGGPWLILLESVNPTTPLAGAVGQLLGKMLQALGLDTHPQVWLAVLQRPGSSALPIAAGMAGSLAPVDWQPLQPCLARTIAQVQPARVLLLGQKVAQTVLERSEPVGQLRQQRHVLHGIAAAVSYDPSFLLRTAQPRRYKGETWDDLRFAARLGGKENRHES
;
A
#
# COMPACT_ATOMS: atom_id res chain seq x y z
N MET A 1 19.57 17.21 -11.94
CA MET A 1 20.59 16.60 -12.82
C MET A 1 19.90 16.21 -14.13
N SER A 2 19.76 17.17 -15.04
CA SER A 2 19.18 16.94 -16.37
C SER A 2 20.15 16.11 -17.20
N LEU A 3 19.74 14.90 -17.58
CA LEU A 3 20.49 14.04 -18.49
C LEU A 3 20.43 14.67 -19.89
N GLN A 4 21.47 15.38 -20.30
CA GLN A 4 21.65 15.76 -21.70
C GLN A 4 22.03 14.50 -22.49
N LEU A 5 21.10 13.99 -23.29
CA LEU A 5 21.32 12.82 -24.14
C LEU A 5 21.71 13.28 -25.55
N ASP A 6 22.85 12.79 -26.04
CA ASP A 6 23.31 13.07 -27.40
C ASP A 6 22.33 12.57 -28.47
N PRO A 7 22.26 13.23 -29.65
CA PRO A 7 21.28 12.95 -30.70
C PRO A 7 21.35 11.52 -31.25
N ARG A 8 22.55 10.92 -31.29
CA ARG A 8 22.74 9.53 -31.72
C ARG A 8 22.07 8.53 -30.76
N ARG A 9 22.06 8.84 -29.45
CA ARG A 9 21.48 7.99 -28.42
C ARG A 9 19.96 8.07 -28.44
N LEU A 10 19.40 9.24 -28.75
CA LEU A 10 17.96 9.41 -28.96
C LEU A 10 17.46 8.60 -30.17
N ALA A 11 18.19 8.64 -31.29
CA ALA A 11 17.83 7.85 -32.47
C ALA A 11 17.83 6.33 -32.20
N MET A 12 18.78 5.85 -31.39
CA MET A 12 18.85 4.44 -31.01
C MET A 12 17.70 4.02 -30.09
N LEU A 13 17.28 4.89 -29.18
CA LEU A 13 16.13 4.65 -28.30
C LEU A 13 14.81 4.65 -29.07
N GLN A 14 14.66 5.54 -30.06
CA GLN A 14 13.51 5.56 -30.96
C GLN A 14 13.45 4.30 -31.85
N ALA A 15 14.59 3.85 -32.38
CA ALA A 15 14.66 2.60 -33.15
C ALA A 15 14.30 1.36 -32.32
N MET A 16 14.53 1.41 -31.00
CA MET A 16 14.12 0.36 -30.05
C MET A 16 12.67 0.52 -29.55
N GLY A 17 11.90 1.49 -30.08
CA GLY A 17 10.51 1.71 -29.69
C GLY A 17 10.32 2.28 -28.28
N ILE A 18 11.37 2.87 -27.69
CA ILE A 18 11.32 3.45 -26.34
C ILE A 18 10.99 4.93 -26.46
N THR A 19 9.75 5.28 -26.13
CA THR A 19 9.30 6.68 -26.09
C THR A 19 9.74 7.33 -24.77
N LEU A 20 10.63 8.31 -24.85
CA LEU A 20 11.01 9.14 -23.71
C LEU A 20 10.06 10.32 -23.57
N TRP A 21 9.50 10.52 -22.38
CA TRP A 21 8.74 11.71 -22.04
C TRP A 21 9.70 12.77 -21.50
N LEU A 22 10.00 13.79 -22.30
CA LEU A 22 10.70 15.00 -21.83
C LEU A 22 9.68 16.09 -21.55
N PRO A 23 9.75 16.77 -20.39
CA PRO A 23 8.90 17.93 -20.13
C PRO A 23 9.24 19.06 -21.11
N ASP A 24 8.19 19.66 -21.67
CA ASP A 24 8.28 20.77 -22.61
C ASP A 24 8.93 21.97 -21.91
N THR A 25 10.17 22.28 -22.28
CA THR A 25 10.87 23.48 -21.81
C THR A 25 10.62 24.56 -22.83
N ALA A 26 9.48 25.23 -22.69
CA ALA A 26 9.18 26.45 -23.40
C ALA A 26 10.30 27.48 -23.13
N ALA A 27 11.02 27.81 -24.18
CA ALA A 27 12.10 28.78 -24.19
C ALA A 27 11.54 30.22 -24.09
N ALA A 28 12.07 31.00 -23.15
CA ALA A 28 12.05 32.46 -23.22
C ALA A 28 13.47 32.93 -23.62
N PRO A 29 13.61 33.83 -24.62
CA PRO A 29 14.93 34.25 -25.09
C PRO A 29 15.54 35.30 -24.16
N VAL A 30 16.84 35.11 -23.88
CA VAL A 30 17.72 36.12 -23.26
C VAL A 30 18.32 36.96 -24.39
N ALA A 31 18.11 38.27 -24.36
CA ALA A 31 18.82 39.23 -25.19
C ALA A 31 19.98 39.86 -24.40
N ALA A 32 21.12 40.01 -25.07
CA ALA A 32 22.42 40.39 -24.52
C ALA A 32 22.77 41.88 -24.71
N ALA A 33 23.81 42.30 -23.95
CA ALA A 33 24.71 43.46 -24.11
C ALA A 33 24.16 44.86 -23.73
N ASN A 34 24.88 45.73 -23.00
CA ASN A 34 26.29 46.12 -23.14
C ASN A 34 26.90 46.74 -21.84
N PRO A 35 28.23 46.92 -21.75
CA PRO A 35 28.95 47.43 -20.58
C PRO A 35 29.16 48.95 -20.62
N GLY A 36 29.10 49.59 -19.45
CA GLY A 36 29.46 50.99 -19.24
C GLY A 36 30.11 51.16 -17.87
N ARG A 37 31.38 51.53 -17.86
CA ARG A 37 32.27 51.73 -16.71
C ARG A 37 32.17 53.19 -16.25
N THR A 38 32.00 53.48 -14.95
CA THR A 38 32.86 54.36 -14.12
C THR A 38 32.35 54.60 -12.70
N ALA A 39 33.31 54.52 -11.76
CA ALA A 39 33.51 55.35 -10.56
C ALA A 39 32.63 55.19 -9.30
N ALA A 40 33.26 54.52 -8.31
CA ALA A 40 33.64 55.02 -6.98
C ALA A 40 32.60 55.35 -5.89
N ALA A 41 32.80 54.62 -4.78
CA ALA A 41 32.91 55.09 -3.38
C ALA A 41 31.70 54.98 -2.42
N MET A 42 32.01 54.25 -1.33
CA MET A 42 31.70 54.54 0.08
C MET A 42 30.66 53.68 0.81
N VAL A 43 31.19 52.89 1.75
CA VAL A 43 30.62 52.21 2.94
C VAL A 43 30.15 53.32 3.93
N PRO A 44 29.11 53.20 4.80
CA PRO A 44 29.01 52.12 5.80
C PRO A 44 27.62 51.63 6.26
N VAL A 45 27.70 50.50 6.97
CA VAL A 45 26.71 49.88 7.87
C VAL A 45 26.39 50.81 9.05
N PRO A 46 25.14 50.82 9.56
CA PRO A 46 25.00 50.41 10.97
C PRO A 46 23.73 49.59 11.28
N ALA A 47 23.96 48.64 12.21
CA ALA A 47 23.18 48.31 13.40
C ALA A 47 21.65 48.04 13.32
N ARG A 48 21.35 46.78 13.67
CA ARG A 48 20.18 46.27 14.39
C ARG A 48 19.74 47.18 15.56
N PRO A 49 18.44 47.17 15.89
CA PRO A 49 18.11 46.82 17.28
C PRO A 49 17.02 45.76 17.40
N GLU A 50 17.12 45.08 18.52
CA GLU A 50 16.27 44.06 19.08
C GLU A 50 15.13 44.70 19.89
N ALA A 51 13.91 44.14 19.81
CA ALA A 51 12.94 44.04 20.92
C ALA A 51 11.59 43.48 20.43
N ALA A 52 11.22 42.30 20.93
CA ALA A 52 9.82 41.93 21.22
C ALA A 52 9.38 42.64 22.53
N PRO A 53 8.19 42.43 23.14
CA PRO A 53 7.00 41.66 22.76
C PRO A 53 5.68 42.46 22.98
N VAL A 54 4.54 42.02 22.42
CA VAL A 54 3.24 42.06 23.15
C VAL A 54 2.17 41.24 22.42
N ALA A 55 1.42 40.50 23.22
CA ALA A 55 0.19 39.81 22.88
C ALA A 55 -0.93 40.80 22.49
N ASP A 56 -1.81 40.41 21.58
CA ASP A 56 -3.24 40.21 21.93
C ASP A 56 -3.99 39.53 20.78
N SER A 57 -4.86 38.59 21.13
CA SER A 57 -5.93 38.10 20.26
C SER A 57 -7.17 38.94 20.52
N PRO A 58 -8.01 39.19 19.50
CA PRO A 58 -9.41 38.83 19.71
C PRO A 58 -10.09 38.20 18.49
N ALA A 59 -10.89 37.19 18.83
CA ALA A 59 -12.24 36.89 18.36
C ALA A 59 -12.73 37.36 16.97
N ALA A 60 -13.14 36.35 16.20
CA ALA A 60 -14.44 36.17 15.55
C ALA A 60 -15.24 37.40 15.06
N SER A 61 -15.61 37.39 13.78
CA SER A 61 -17.02 37.52 13.34
C SER A 61 -17.19 37.18 11.85
N ALA A 62 -18.10 36.24 11.57
CA ALA A 62 -18.81 36.13 10.31
C ALA A 62 -19.85 37.26 10.19
N PRO A 63 -20.32 37.57 8.97
CA PRO A 63 -21.77 37.64 8.81
C PRO A 63 -22.27 36.98 7.51
N ALA A 64 -23.54 36.59 7.60
CA ALA A 64 -24.35 35.99 6.56
C ALA A 64 -25.20 37.05 5.81
N ALA A 65 -25.55 36.67 4.57
CA ALA A 65 -26.85 36.84 3.89
C ALA A 65 -27.38 38.23 3.44
N GLY A 66 -27.89 38.21 2.20
CA GLY A 66 -28.84 39.14 1.59
C GLY A 66 -28.27 39.84 0.35
N THR A 67 -28.89 39.91 -0.83
CA THR A 67 -30.24 39.56 -1.28
C THR A 67 -30.29 39.55 -2.81
N ALA A 68 -31.32 38.88 -3.33
CA ALA A 68 -31.78 38.71 -4.70
C ALA A 68 -31.76 39.93 -5.66
N THR A 69 -31.64 39.63 -6.96
CA THR A 69 -32.24 40.43 -8.04
C THR A 69 -32.92 39.48 -9.05
N THR A 70 -34.01 39.95 -9.65
CA THR A 70 -35.11 39.16 -10.21
C THR A 70 -35.25 39.34 -11.73
N ALA A 71 -35.82 38.31 -12.39
CA ALA A 71 -36.68 38.30 -13.61
C ALA A 71 -36.04 38.35 -15.03
N PRO A 72 -36.75 37.92 -16.11
CA PRO A 72 -37.97 37.09 -16.23
C PRO A 72 -37.84 35.88 -17.21
N ALA A 73 -38.93 35.12 -17.34
CA ALA A 73 -39.05 33.82 -18.03
C ALA A 73 -39.82 33.85 -19.38
N ALA A 74 -39.71 32.70 -20.09
CA ALA A 74 -40.60 32.08 -21.12
C ALA A 74 -40.09 32.06 -22.58
N PRO A 75 -40.54 31.12 -23.46
CA PRO A 75 -41.33 29.90 -23.25
C PRO A 75 -40.70 28.58 -23.78
N VAL A 76 -41.25 27.46 -23.32
CA VAL A 76 -40.89 26.07 -23.66
C VAL A 76 -41.58 25.63 -24.95
N ARG A 77 -40.84 24.99 -25.87
CA ARG A 77 -41.40 24.26 -27.03
C ARG A 77 -41.44 22.75 -26.76
N PRO A 78 -42.54 22.04 -27.06
CA PRO A 78 -42.62 20.58 -26.95
C PRO A 78 -41.96 19.93 -28.16
N SER A 79 -41.23 18.83 -27.94
CA SER A 79 -40.71 17.95 -29.01
C SER A 79 -41.34 16.56 -28.92
N PRO A 80 -41.64 15.91 -30.06
CA PRO A 80 -42.58 14.80 -30.13
C PRO A 80 -41.97 13.42 -29.83
N ARG A 81 -42.88 12.51 -29.46
CA ARG A 81 -42.68 11.12 -29.05
C ARG A 81 -42.84 10.17 -30.24
N ARG A 82 -41.91 9.21 -30.45
CA ARG A 82 -42.17 7.90 -31.13
C ARG A 82 -40.92 6.99 -31.16
N PRO A 83 -41.05 5.68 -31.48
CA PRO A 83 -41.73 4.59 -30.78
C PRO A 83 -40.76 3.53 -30.22
N ALA A 84 -41.30 2.63 -29.39
CA ALA A 84 -40.67 1.41 -28.91
C ALA A 84 -40.28 0.44 -30.05
N ALA A 85 -39.13 -0.21 -29.91
CA ALA A 85 -38.72 -1.35 -30.73
C ALA A 85 -38.22 -2.50 -29.84
N ALA A 86 -39.03 -3.56 -29.83
CA ALA A 86 -38.74 -4.98 -29.64
C ALA A 86 -37.69 -5.41 -28.59
N ALA A 87 -38.22 -5.92 -27.47
CA ALA A 87 -37.52 -6.86 -26.60
C ALA A 87 -37.16 -8.14 -27.37
N GLN A 88 -35.88 -8.51 -27.39
CA GLN A 88 -35.43 -9.84 -27.74
C GLN A 88 -35.20 -10.61 -26.44
N THR A 89 -36.13 -11.52 -26.13
CA THR A 89 -36.03 -12.47 -25.02
C THR A 89 -35.07 -13.59 -25.40
N VAL A 90 -33.87 -13.56 -24.83
CA VAL A 90 -32.98 -14.74 -24.73
C VAL A 90 -33.34 -15.45 -23.41
N PRO A 91 -33.59 -16.76 -23.39
CA PRO A 91 -33.89 -17.47 -22.14
C PRO A 91 -32.64 -17.52 -21.25
N PRO A 92 -32.76 -17.31 -19.93
CA PRO A 92 -31.64 -17.43 -19.02
C PRO A 92 -31.33 -18.90 -18.74
N SER A 93 -30.24 -19.41 -19.30
CA SER A 93 -29.58 -20.60 -18.78
C SER A 93 -28.85 -20.22 -17.48
N ALA A 94 -29.38 -20.73 -16.36
CA ALA A 94 -28.74 -20.92 -15.04
C ALA A 94 -27.89 -19.76 -14.44
N PRO A 95 -28.41 -18.97 -13.48
CA PRO A 95 -27.62 -17.97 -12.75
C PRO A 95 -27.18 -18.42 -11.34
N ALA A 96 -27.15 -19.74 -11.05
CA ALA A 96 -26.89 -20.21 -9.69
C ALA A 96 -25.39 -20.14 -9.29
N GLU A 97 -24.46 -20.39 -10.23
CA GLU A 97 -23.01 -20.35 -9.92
C GLU A 97 -22.39 -18.95 -10.07
N THR A 98 -22.94 -18.10 -10.93
CA THR A 98 -22.39 -16.74 -11.17
C THR A 98 -22.70 -15.79 -10.02
N ALA A 99 -23.80 -16.00 -9.29
CA ALA A 99 -24.17 -15.18 -8.14
C ALA A 99 -23.23 -15.38 -6.93
N ALA A 100 -22.74 -16.60 -6.70
CA ALA A 100 -21.78 -16.89 -5.65
C ALA A 100 -20.39 -16.25 -5.93
N VAL A 101 -19.98 -16.22 -7.21
CA VAL A 101 -18.71 -15.60 -7.64
C VAL A 101 -18.79 -14.06 -7.60
N ALA A 102 -19.97 -13.47 -7.89
CA ALA A 102 -20.17 -12.01 -7.81
C ALA A 102 -20.34 -11.50 -6.37
N ALA A 103 -20.97 -12.27 -5.48
CA ALA A 103 -21.10 -11.92 -4.05
C ALA A 103 -19.77 -12.04 -3.28
N ALA A 104 -18.80 -12.82 -3.79
CA ALA A 104 -17.45 -12.89 -3.25
C ALA A 104 -16.62 -11.60 -3.47
N ALA A 105 -17.10 -10.67 -4.30
CA ALA A 105 -16.33 -9.50 -4.74
C ALA A 105 -16.30 -8.31 -3.76
N THR A 106 -16.91 -8.42 -2.57
CA THR A 106 -16.96 -7.31 -1.59
C THR A 106 -16.14 -7.58 -0.31
N THR A 107 -15.69 -8.82 -0.11
CA THR A 107 -15.07 -9.24 1.16
C THR A 107 -13.64 -9.70 0.93
N TRP A 108 -12.73 -9.29 1.81
CA TRP A 108 -11.37 -9.80 1.81
C TRP A 108 -11.38 -11.31 2.03
N GLN A 109 -10.47 -12.00 1.34
CA GLN A 109 -10.31 -13.45 1.44
C GLN A 109 -8.96 -13.79 2.05
N LEU A 110 -8.88 -14.97 2.67
CA LEU A 110 -7.68 -15.54 3.25
C LEU A 110 -7.46 -16.94 2.68
N ALA A 111 -6.24 -17.22 2.23
CA ALA A 111 -5.83 -18.57 1.84
C ALA A 111 -5.47 -19.41 3.09
N PRO A 112 -5.51 -20.76 3.00
CA PRO A 112 -5.06 -21.62 4.10
C PRO A 112 -3.63 -21.29 4.51
N ALA A 113 -3.35 -21.33 5.82
CA ALA A 113 -2.01 -21.06 6.32
C ALA A 113 -1.02 -22.14 5.89
N VAL A 114 0.11 -21.72 5.35
CA VAL A 114 1.23 -22.57 4.92
C VAL A 114 2.26 -22.65 6.05
N HIS A 115 2.65 -23.87 6.40
CA HIS A 115 3.79 -24.11 7.30
C HIS A 115 5.09 -23.92 6.52
N LEU A 116 5.85 -22.86 6.83
CA LEU A 116 6.98 -22.46 5.99
C LEU A 116 8.19 -23.39 6.10
N TYR A 117 8.46 -23.90 7.30
CA TYR A 117 9.68 -24.67 7.59
C TYR A 117 9.34 -25.98 8.30
N PRO A 118 8.67 -26.94 7.63
CA PRO A 118 8.23 -28.19 8.25
C PRO A 118 9.39 -29.11 8.67
N GLN A 119 10.58 -28.91 8.07
CA GLN A 119 11.79 -29.68 8.37
C GLN A 119 12.72 -28.98 9.37
N ALA A 120 12.35 -27.80 9.85
CA ALA A 120 13.17 -27.07 10.80
C ALA A 120 13.17 -27.78 12.17
N ALA A 121 14.35 -27.88 12.78
CA ALA A 121 14.56 -28.60 14.04
C ALA A 121 15.12 -27.70 15.17
N GLY A 122 15.04 -26.37 15.03
CA GLY A 122 15.45 -25.44 16.08
C GLY A 122 14.53 -25.49 17.30
N GLU A 123 14.96 -24.88 18.40
CA GLU A 123 14.34 -25.01 19.73
C GLU A 123 12.90 -24.47 19.86
N GLY A 124 12.32 -23.86 18.81
CA GLY A 124 10.94 -23.33 18.85
C GLY A 124 10.74 -22.22 19.88
N THR A 125 11.83 -21.58 20.31
CA THR A 125 11.84 -20.59 21.39
C THR A 125 11.00 -19.36 21.02
N GLY A 126 10.11 -18.97 21.92
CA GLY A 126 9.20 -17.83 21.71
C GLY A 126 7.87 -18.18 21.03
N GLY A 127 7.59 -19.46 20.78
CA GLY A 127 6.29 -19.95 20.33
C GLY A 127 5.95 -19.64 18.86
N PRO A 128 4.75 -20.05 18.40
CA PRO A 128 4.43 -20.01 16.98
C PRO A 128 4.30 -18.58 16.44
N TRP A 129 4.75 -18.40 15.20
CA TRP A 129 4.57 -17.17 14.43
C TRP A 129 3.45 -17.35 13.42
N LEU A 130 2.57 -16.35 13.32
CA LEU A 130 1.63 -16.21 12.21
C LEU A 130 1.96 -14.95 11.42
N ILE A 131 2.23 -15.10 10.13
CA ILE A 131 2.59 -13.99 9.22
C ILE A 131 1.45 -13.80 8.22
N LEU A 132 0.96 -12.58 8.09
CA LEU A 132 -0.09 -12.20 7.14
C LEU A 132 0.46 -11.20 6.13
N LEU A 133 0.30 -11.47 4.83
CA LEU A 133 0.70 -10.56 3.76
C LEU A 133 -0.19 -10.70 2.51
N GLU A 134 0.03 -9.87 1.49
CA GLU A 134 -0.52 -10.09 0.15
C GLU A 134 0.54 -10.73 -0.76
N SER A 135 0.14 -11.68 -1.62
CA SER A 135 1.06 -12.33 -2.56
C SER A 135 0.31 -12.94 -3.74
N VAL A 136 0.98 -13.03 -4.88
CA VAL A 136 0.49 -13.77 -6.07
C VAL A 136 0.73 -15.28 -5.97
N ASN A 137 1.53 -15.72 -4.99
CA ASN A 137 1.87 -17.13 -4.76
C ASN A 137 1.35 -17.59 -3.38
N PRO A 138 0.03 -17.77 -3.19
CA PRO A 138 -0.56 -18.08 -1.89
C PRO A 138 -0.16 -19.46 -1.32
N THR A 139 0.12 -20.44 -2.19
CA THR A 139 0.56 -21.79 -1.80
C THR A 139 2.08 -21.93 -1.68
N THR A 140 2.82 -21.02 -2.31
CA THR A 140 4.29 -21.00 -2.35
C THR A 140 4.80 -19.60 -2.04
N PRO A 141 4.57 -19.08 -0.82
CA PRO A 141 4.77 -17.67 -0.49
C PRO A 141 6.24 -17.20 -0.58
N LEU A 142 7.20 -18.13 -0.57
CA LEU A 142 8.63 -17.85 -0.74
C LEU A 142 9.09 -17.90 -2.22
N ALA A 143 8.19 -18.19 -3.17
CA ALA A 143 8.51 -18.20 -4.60
C ALA A 143 8.56 -16.79 -5.21
N GLY A 144 9.40 -16.63 -6.23
CA GLY A 144 9.58 -15.37 -6.96
C GLY A 144 10.40 -14.32 -6.20
N ALA A 145 10.61 -13.15 -6.82
CA ALA A 145 11.46 -12.10 -6.25
C ALA A 145 10.96 -11.57 -4.88
N VAL A 146 9.64 -11.42 -4.74
CA VAL A 146 8.99 -11.02 -3.47
C VAL A 146 9.23 -12.07 -2.40
N GLY A 147 8.96 -13.35 -2.71
CA GLY A 147 9.15 -14.45 -1.78
C GLY A 147 10.61 -14.67 -1.38
N GLN A 148 11.56 -14.45 -2.30
CA GLN A 148 12.99 -14.49 -1.99
C GLN A 148 13.40 -13.39 -0.99
N LEU A 149 12.87 -12.17 -1.14
CA LEU A 149 13.12 -11.10 -0.17
C LEU A 149 12.50 -11.45 1.19
N LEU A 150 11.26 -11.95 1.20
CA LEU A 150 10.61 -12.41 2.42
C LEU A 150 11.44 -13.50 3.11
N GLY A 151 11.92 -14.50 2.37
CA GLY A 151 12.80 -15.55 2.91
C GLY A 151 14.04 -14.97 3.59
N LYS A 152 14.70 -13.98 2.98
CA LYS A 152 15.84 -13.29 3.59
C LYS A 152 15.47 -12.51 4.86
N MET A 153 14.30 -11.88 4.88
CA MET A 153 13.79 -11.18 6.06
C MET A 153 13.55 -12.15 7.23
N LEU A 154 12.94 -13.30 6.96
CA LEU A 154 12.66 -14.33 7.97
C LEU A 154 13.95 -15.02 8.44
N GLN A 155 14.88 -15.29 7.53
CA GLN A 155 16.21 -15.81 7.87
C GLN A 155 17.00 -14.83 8.75
N ALA A 156 16.94 -13.52 8.47
CA ALA A 156 17.59 -12.52 9.32
C ALA A 156 17.01 -12.50 10.75
N LEU A 157 15.78 -12.95 10.94
CA LEU A 157 15.16 -13.18 12.25
C LEU A 157 15.47 -14.55 12.87
N GLY A 158 16.22 -15.42 12.17
CA GLY A 158 16.48 -16.80 12.58
C GLY A 158 15.29 -17.74 12.44
N LEU A 159 14.24 -17.33 11.71
CA LEU A 159 12.98 -18.08 11.60
C LEU A 159 13.08 -19.26 10.62
N ASP A 160 14.09 -19.32 9.77
CA ASP A 160 14.35 -20.44 8.85
C ASP A 160 14.66 -21.75 9.58
N THR A 161 15.17 -21.66 10.81
CA THR A 161 15.39 -22.81 11.70
C THR A 161 14.26 -23.00 12.72
N HIS A 162 13.23 -22.14 12.72
CA HIS A 162 12.15 -22.19 13.69
C HIS A 162 11.02 -23.13 13.20
N PRO A 163 10.66 -24.18 13.95
CA PRO A 163 9.70 -25.19 13.50
C PRO A 163 8.25 -24.70 13.42
N GLN A 164 7.91 -23.57 14.03
CA GLN A 164 6.50 -23.12 14.16
C GLN A 164 6.30 -21.76 13.51
N VAL A 165 6.47 -21.69 12.18
CA VAL A 165 6.26 -20.46 11.39
C VAL A 165 5.18 -20.72 10.34
N TRP A 166 4.07 -20.02 10.48
CA TRP A 166 2.90 -20.12 9.61
C TRP A 166 2.70 -18.81 8.87
N LEU A 167 2.29 -18.91 7.61
CA LEU A 167 2.02 -17.76 6.76
C LEU A 167 0.70 -17.95 6.03
N ALA A 168 -0.18 -16.96 6.09
CA ALA A 168 -1.41 -16.93 5.30
C ALA A 168 -1.45 -15.69 4.42
N VAL A 169 -1.93 -15.86 3.19
CA VAL A 169 -2.00 -14.79 2.20
C VAL A 169 -3.41 -14.24 2.13
N LEU A 170 -3.52 -12.91 2.12
CA LEU A 170 -4.77 -12.18 1.94
C LEU A 170 -4.95 -11.80 0.47
N GLN A 171 -6.21 -11.80 0.03
CA GLN A 171 -6.61 -11.31 -1.28
C GLN A 171 -7.69 -10.24 -1.13
N ARG A 172 -7.56 -9.17 -1.92
CA ARG A 172 -8.52 -8.07 -1.93
C ARG A 172 -9.81 -8.47 -2.63
N PRO A 173 -10.95 -7.90 -2.22
CA PRO A 173 -12.16 -7.97 -3.02
C PRO A 173 -11.88 -7.45 -4.45
N GLY A 174 -12.33 -8.21 -5.46
CA GLY A 174 -12.12 -7.84 -6.86
C GLY A 174 -10.69 -7.99 -7.38
N SER A 175 -9.72 -8.41 -6.56
CA SER A 175 -8.37 -8.75 -7.05
C SER A 175 -8.26 -10.21 -7.48
N SER A 176 -9.38 -10.86 -7.82
CA SER A 176 -9.34 -12.15 -8.51
C SER A 176 -8.31 -12.01 -9.60
N ALA A 177 -7.33 -12.91 -9.63
CA ALA A 177 -6.65 -13.19 -10.86
C ALA A 177 -7.75 -13.25 -11.91
N LEU A 178 -7.72 -12.35 -12.90
CA LEU A 178 -8.52 -12.52 -14.11
C LEU A 178 -8.41 -14.00 -14.46
N PRO A 179 -9.50 -14.69 -14.85
CA PRO A 179 -9.37 -16.07 -15.28
C PRO A 179 -8.26 -16.04 -16.31
N ILE A 180 -7.11 -16.64 -15.96
CA ILE A 180 -6.01 -16.67 -16.90
C ILE A 180 -6.64 -17.41 -18.06
N ALA A 181 -6.84 -16.70 -19.16
CA ALA A 181 -7.34 -17.29 -20.38
C ALA A 181 -6.59 -18.60 -20.53
N ALA A 182 -7.34 -19.70 -20.62
CA ALA A 182 -6.93 -21.08 -20.35
C ALA A 182 -5.80 -21.63 -21.25
N GLY A 183 -4.99 -20.77 -21.88
CA GLY A 183 -3.86 -21.12 -22.73
C GLY A 183 -2.48 -20.75 -22.19
N MET A 184 -2.31 -19.92 -21.15
CA MET A 184 -0.96 -19.49 -20.68
C MET A 184 -0.76 -19.38 -19.16
N ALA A 185 -1.60 -20.03 -18.34
CA ALA A 185 -1.27 -20.26 -16.94
C ALA A 185 -0.48 -21.55 -16.80
N GLY A 186 0.83 -21.45 -16.56
CA GLY A 186 1.54 -22.57 -15.96
C GLY A 186 0.85 -22.91 -14.63
N SER A 187 0.19 -24.08 -14.59
CA SER A 187 -0.21 -24.85 -13.41
C SER A 187 -0.16 -24.10 -12.07
N LEU A 188 -1.14 -23.25 -11.80
CA LEU A 188 -1.41 -22.80 -10.43
C LEU A 188 -2.56 -23.66 -9.93
N ALA A 189 -2.27 -24.54 -8.97
CA ALA A 189 -3.28 -25.33 -8.29
C ALA A 189 -4.37 -24.41 -7.72
N PRO A 190 -5.65 -24.82 -7.74
CA PRO A 190 -6.73 -24.02 -7.17
C PRO A 190 -6.49 -23.78 -5.68
N VAL A 191 -6.73 -22.54 -5.25
CA VAL A 191 -6.54 -22.09 -3.86
C VAL A 191 -7.91 -21.98 -3.20
N ASP A 192 -8.08 -22.58 -2.03
CA ASP A 192 -9.32 -22.52 -1.25
C ASP A 192 -9.44 -21.17 -0.51
N TRP A 193 -9.84 -20.13 -1.25
CA TRP A 193 -10.05 -18.79 -0.70
C TRP A 193 -11.31 -18.74 0.16
N GLN A 194 -11.17 -18.41 1.44
CA GLN A 194 -12.29 -18.27 2.37
C GLN A 194 -12.44 -16.83 2.86
N PRO A 195 -13.64 -16.40 3.30
CA PRO A 195 -13.82 -15.06 3.87
C PRO A 195 -12.88 -14.80 5.05
N LEU A 196 -12.26 -13.62 5.07
CA LEU A 196 -11.15 -13.29 5.97
C LEU A 196 -11.48 -13.55 7.45
N GLN A 197 -12.54 -12.95 7.97
CA GLN A 197 -12.84 -12.97 9.41
C GLN A 197 -13.04 -14.39 9.99
N PRO A 198 -13.94 -15.24 9.45
CA PRO A 198 -14.12 -16.60 9.97
C PRO A 198 -12.89 -17.48 9.72
N CYS A 199 -12.19 -17.30 8.60
CA CYS A 199 -10.99 -18.06 8.29
C CYS A 199 -9.85 -17.69 9.24
N LEU A 200 -9.61 -16.40 9.49
CA LEU A 200 -8.59 -15.89 10.39
C LEU A 200 -8.78 -16.40 11.82
N ALA A 201 -10.02 -16.36 12.33
CA ALA A 201 -10.33 -16.91 13.65
C ALA A 201 -10.00 -18.41 13.75
N ARG A 202 -10.34 -19.19 12.71
CA ARG A 202 -10.00 -20.62 12.65
C ARG A 202 -8.49 -20.86 12.57
N THR A 203 -7.79 -20.10 11.72
CA THR A 203 -6.32 -20.16 11.59
C THR A 203 -5.64 -19.86 12.91
N ILE A 204 -6.07 -18.81 13.62
CA ILE A 204 -5.53 -18.45 14.93
C ILE A 204 -5.80 -19.56 15.96
N ALA A 205 -7.00 -20.14 15.98
CA ALA A 205 -7.33 -21.24 16.87
C ALA A 205 -6.48 -22.50 16.60
N GLN A 206 -6.17 -22.79 15.33
CA GLN A 206 -5.36 -23.93 14.92
C GLN A 206 -3.86 -23.72 15.18
N VAL A 207 -3.34 -22.54 14.85
CA VAL A 207 -1.90 -22.21 14.95
C VAL A 207 -1.50 -21.84 16.38
N GLN A 208 -2.42 -21.25 17.15
CA GLN A 208 -2.17 -20.68 18.48
C GLN A 208 -0.90 -19.81 18.54
N PRO A 209 -0.79 -18.78 17.68
CA PRO A 209 0.44 -18.01 17.60
C PRO A 209 0.74 -17.26 18.89
N ALA A 210 2.01 -17.25 19.29
CA ALA A 210 2.49 -16.38 20.36
C ALA A 210 2.50 -14.91 19.90
N ARG A 211 2.60 -14.69 18.58
CA ARG A 211 2.61 -13.36 17.96
C ARG A 211 2.20 -13.41 16.49
N VAL A 212 1.69 -12.28 16.01
CA VAL A 212 1.29 -12.07 14.62
C VAL A 212 2.12 -10.96 13.98
N LEU A 213 2.60 -11.18 12.75
CA LEU A 213 3.28 -10.18 11.94
C LEU A 213 2.43 -9.83 10.72
N LEU A 214 2.00 -8.57 10.63
CA LEU A 214 1.21 -8.04 9.52
C LEU A 214 2.14 -7.27 8.58
N LEU A 215 2.32 -7.77 7.35
CA LEU A 215 3.14 -7.13 6.34
C LEU A 215 2.26 -6.38 5.35
N GLY A 216 2.48 -5.07 5.26
CA GLY A 216 1.78 -4.20 4.32
C GLY A 216 0.63 -3.42 4.94
N GLN A 217 0.41 -2.22 4.39
CA GLN A 217 -0.60 -1.29 4.89
C GLN A 217 -2.01 -1.86 4.79
N LYS A 218 -2.39 -2.44 3.65
CA LYS A 218 -3.77 -2.90 3.45
C LYS A 218 -4.10 -4.13 4.28
N VAL A 219 -3.13 -5.04 4.46
CA VAL A 219 -3.25 -6.14 5.41
C VAL A 219 -3.47 -5.62 6.82
N ALA A 220 -2.62 -4.69 7.29
CA ALA A 220 -2.73 -4.12 8.62
C ALA A 220 -4.07 -3.38 8.83
N GLN A 221 -4.46 -2.53 7.88
CA GLN A 221 -5.73 -1.78 7.93
C GLN A 221 -6.94 -2.71 8.00
N THR A 222 -6.98 -3.74 7.16
CA THR A 222 -8.10 -4.68 7.12
C THR A 222 -8.15 -5.57 8.37
N VAL A 223 -7.02 -6.14 8.79
CA VAL A 223 -6.96 -7.10 9.89
C VAL A 223 -7.14 -6.43 11.26
N LEU A 224 -6.63 -5.21 11.43
CA LEU A 224 -6.76 -4.45 12.68
C LEU A 224 -7.99 -3.53 12.71
N GLU A 225 -8.75 -3.48 11.62
CA GLU A 225 -9.88 -2.54 11.45
C GLU A 225 -9.46 -1.08 11.66
N ARG A 226 -8.34 -0.72 11.02
CA ARG A 226 -7.67 0.58 11.12
C ARG A 226 -7.60 1.26 9.76
N SER A 227 -7.40 2.58 9.76
CA SER A 227 -7.33 3.40 8.54
C SER A 227 -6.03 4.18 8.40
N GLU A 228 -5.26 4.24 9.48
CA GLU A 228 -3.98 4.93 9.60
C GLU A 228 -2.97 4.39 8.58
N PRO A 229 -2.07 5.24 8.05
CA PRO A 229 -1.00 4.78 7.17
C PRO A 229 -0.03 3.88 7.93
N VAL A 230 0.65 2.98 7.21
CA VAL A 230 1.55 1.99 7.83
C VAL A 230 2.63 2.63 8.71
N GLY A 231 3.11 3.83 8.38
CA GLY A 231 4.09 4.56 9.17
C GLY A 231 3.62 4.90 10.60
N GLN A 232 2.30 5.04 10.83
CA GLN A 232 1.71 5.28 12.15
C GLN A 232 1.37 3.99 12.90
N LEU A 233 1.28 2.86 12.19
CA LEU A 233 0.94 1.55 12.79
C LEU A 233 2.17 0.74 13.20
N ARG A 234 3.34 1.05 12.62
CA ARG A 234 4.62 0.40 12.92
C ARG A 234 5.14 0.76 14.32
N GLN A 235 6.09 -0.03 14.83
CA GLN A 235 6.73 0.18 16.14
C GLN A 235 5.75 0.31 17.33
N GLN A 236 4.56 -0.30 17.20
CA GLN A 236 3.53 -0.30 18.22
C GLN A 236 3.00 -1.72 18.41
N ARG A 237 2.64 -2.06 19.64
CA ARG A 237 2.02 -3.34 19.97
C ARG A 237 0.53 -3.24 19.68
N HIS A 238 0.05 -4.09 18.77
CA HIS A 238 -1.36 -4.27 18.49
C HIS A 238 -1.87 -5.57 19.12
N VAL A 239 -3.20 -5.73 19.17
CA VAL A 239 -3.85 -6.94 19.66
C VAL A 239 -4.80 -7.45 18.59
N LEU A 240 -4.62 -8.71 18.19
CA LEU A 240 -5.47 -9.40 17.23
C LEU A 240 -5.96 -10.69 17.88
N HIS A 241 -7.27 -10.82 18.10
CA HIS A 241 -7.87 -11.96 18.81
C HIS A 241 -7.15 -12.31 20.14
N GLY A 242 -6.73 -11.30 20.90
CA GLY A 242 -6.01 -11.48 22.17
C GLY A 242 -4.50 -11.76 22.03
N ILE A 243 -3.98 -11.81 20.81
CA ILE A 243 -2.58 -12.14 20.50
C ILE A 243 -1.82 -10.86 20.11
N ALA A 244 -0.57 -10.75 20.56
CA ALA A 244 0.28 -9.62 20.22
C ALA A 244 0.54 -9.55 18.71
N ALA A 245 0.34 -8.39 18.10
CA ALA A 245 0.58 -8.16 16.69
C ALA A 245 1.53 -6.99 16.45
N ALA A 246 2.38 -7.11 15.42
CA ALA A 246 3.23 -6.05 14.90
C ALA A 246 2.94 -5.81 13.42
N VAL A 247 3.14 -4.56 12.99
CA VAL A 247 2.97 -4.16 11.58
C VAL A 247 4.33 -3.79 10.99
N SER A 248 4.59 -4.19 9.75
CA SER A 248 5.75 -3.75 8.96
C SER A 248 5.41 -3.57 7.47
N TYR A 249 6.39 -3.16 6.68
CA TYR A 249 6.25 -3.00 5.24
C TYR A 249 6.18 -4.34 4.50
N ASP A 250 5.42 -4.34 3.41
CA ASP A 250 5.30 -5.49 2.51
C ASP A 250 6.58 -5.69 1.67
N PRO A 251 7.06 -6.93 1.48
CA PRO A 251 8.25 -7.18 0.63
C PRO A 251 8.08 -6.67 -0.81
N SER A 252 6.88 -6.71 -1.38
CA SER A 252 6.57 -6.16 -2.72
C SER A 252 6.68 -4.63 -2.77
N PHE A 253 6.44 -3.95 -1.64
CA PHE A 253 6.68 -2.51 -1.52
C PHE A 253 8.18 -2.21 -1.46
N LEU A 254 8.94 -2.98 -0.68
CA LEU A 254 10.39 -2.80 -0.53
C LEU A 254 11.17 -2.99 -1.84
N LEU A 255 10.66 -3.81 -2.76
CA LEU A 255 11.27 -4.01 -4.08
C LEU A 255 11.00 -2.87 -5.05
N ARG A 256 9.93 -2.08 -4.85
CA ARG A 256 9.50 -1.02 -5.79
C ARG A 256 9.82 0.39 -5.33
N THR A 257 10.14 0.57 -4.05
CA THR A 257 10.36 1.89 -3.46
C THR A 257 11.63 2.57 -4.01
N ALA A 258 11.56 3.90 -4.20
CA ALA A 258 12.69 4.73 -4.60
C ALA A 258 13.72 4.96 -3.47
N GLN A 259 13.37 4.64 -2.22
CA GLN A 259 14.24 4.83 -1.05
C GLN A 259 14.53 3.51 -0.33
N PRO A 260 15.12 2.50 -0.99
CA PRO A 260 15.23 1.15 -0.46
C PRO A 260 16.06 1.07 0.83
N ARG A 261 17.08 1.92 1.00
CA ARG A 261 17.90 1.92 2.23
C ARG A 261 17.09 2.32 3.47
N ARG A 262 16.31 3.39 3.36
CA ARG A 262 15.46 3.91 4.45
C ARG A 262 14.42 2.87 4.87
N TYR A 263 13.63 2.39 3.92
CA TYR A 263 12.53 1.46 4.23
C TYR A 263 13.02 0.08 4.67
N LYS A 264 14.16 -0.41 4.17
CA LYS A 264 14.75 -1.66 4.69
C LYS A 264 15.23 -1.53 6.12
N GLY A 265 15.82 -0.38 6.50
CA GLY A 265 16.20 -0.10 7.89
C GLY A 265 14.98 -0.07 8.80
N GLU A 266 13.94 0.68 8.40
CA GLU A 266 12.67 0.74 9.12
C GLU A 266 12.00 -0.64 9.25
N THR A 267 11.96 -1.44 8.18
CA THR A 267 11.47 -2.82 8.23
C THR A 267 12.26 -3.66 9.22
N TRP A 268 13.59 -3.56 9.21
CA TRP A 268 14.43 -4.32 10.13
C TRP A 268 14.12 -3.99 11.60
N ASP A 269 13.93 -2.70 11.91
CA ASP A 269 13.52 -2.28 13.25
C ASP A 269 12.16 -2.86 13.66
N ASP A 270 11.20 -2.99 12.73
CA ASP A 270 9.91 -3.64 13.02
C ASP A 270 10.03 -5.13 13.26
N LEU A 271 10.84 -5.81 12.46
CA LEU A 271 11.06 -7.24 12.60
C LEU A 271 11.67 -7.55 13.97
N ARG A 272 12.63 -6.74 14.42
CA ARG A 272 13.19 -6.83 15.77
C ARG A 272 12.17 -6.52 16.86
N PHE A 273 11.30 -5.53 16.64
CA PHE A 273 10.20 -5.23 17.55
C PHE A 273 9.23 -6.43 17.67
N ALA A 274 8.80 -7.01 16.55
CA ALA A 274 7.95 -8.20 16.52
C ALA A 274 8.59 -9.40 17.23
N ALA A 275 9.91 -9.59 17.09
CA ALA A 275 10.65 -10.64 17.77
C ALA A 275 10.66 -10.51 19.31
N ARG A 276 10.36 -9.33 19.85
CA ARG A 276 10.22 -9.12 21.31
C ARG A 276 8.82 -9.41 21.84
N LEU A 277 7.79 -9.41 21.00
CA LEU A 277 6.38 -9.46 21.44
C LEU A 277 5.92 -10.78 22.06
N GLY A 278 6.48 -11.93 21.65
CA GLY A 278 6.05 -13.26 22.11
C GLY A 278 7.01 -13.91 23.11
N GLY A 279 7.79 -13.10 23.83
CA GLY A 279 8.30 -13.54 25.13
C GLY A 279 7.13 -13.60 26.12
N LYS A 280 7.14 -14.56 27.05
CA LYS A 280 6.33 -14.41 28.27
C LYS A 280 6.86 -13.15 28.95
N GLU A 281 6.16 -12.04 28.76
CA GLU A 281 6.39 -10.84 29.55
C GLU A 281 6.18 -11.28 30.99
N ASN A 282 7.25 -11.23 31.79
CA ASN A 282 7.20 -11.56 33.21
C ASN A 282 6.07 -10.73 33.81
N ARG A 283 4.95 -11.40 34.11
CA ARG A 283 3.87 -10.84 34.91
C ARG A 283 4.37 -10.80 36.36
N HIS A 284 5.37 -9.97 36.59
CA HIS A 284 5.89 -9.55 37.88
C HIS A 284 5.91 -8.03 37.85
N GLU A 285 4.75 -7.42 38.03
CA GLU A 285 4.68 -6.22 38.84
C GLU A 285 3.36 -6.30 39.61
N SER A 286 3.55 -6.37 40.92
CA SER A 286 2.56 -6.56 41.99
C SER A 286 1.89 -5.25 42.36
#